data_AF-A0A9E8MYW8-F1
#
_entry.id   AF-A0A9E8MYW8-F1
#
_cell.length_a   1.000
_cell.length_b   1.000
_cell.length_c   1.000
_cell.angle_alpha   90.00
_cell.angle_beta   90.00
_cell.angle_gamma   90.00
#
_symmetry.space_group_name_H-M   'P 1'
#
loop_
_entity.id
_entity.type
_entity.pdbx_description
1 polymer ?
#
loop_
_entity_poly.entity_id
_entity_poly.type
_entity_poly.pdbx_seq_one_letter_code
_entity_poly.pdbx_strand_id
1 'polypeptide(L)'
;MGIFDFLKNTDNSKPSRKHILFSNTALEIIGTFVEKNGFQLHSKKIETYFTNIIWRKEEQYIKITASDFPTDYPYNYDIILGKGNCDDFFESEWDSISISDIQRMSEPNKNHNGYDFPKKSELKKSLEKAKSDLSEFGNGFLNGNPELFYKARILTNGENKPEKIIKKDENGKVIVELLPYNVIKKSN
;
A
#
# COMPACT_ATOMS: atom_id res chain seq x y z
N MET A 1 10.17 29.34 -24.00
CA MET A 1 9.53 28.47 -22.98
C MET A 1 9.56 27.07 -23.52
N GLY A 2 10.29 26.17 -22.85
CA GLY A 2 10.58 24.84 -23.36
C GLY A 2 9.60 23.80 -22.82
N ILE A 3 9.34 22.77 -23.61
CA ILE A 3 8.54 21.57 -23.29
C ILE A 3 9.04 20.77 -22.05
N PHE A 4 10.10 21.22 -21.38
CA PHE A 4 10.68 20.61 -20.17
C PHE A 4 10.59 21.50 -18.92
N ASP A 5 9.87 22.64 -18.98
CA ASP A 5 9.65 23.51 -17.81
C ASP A 5 8.86 22.80 -16.67
N PHE A 6 8.31 21.60 -16.90
CA PHE A 6 7.64 20.76 -15.88
C PHE A 6 8.61 20.08 -14.91
N LEU A 7 9.92 20.03 -15.22
CA LEU A 7 10.97 19.50 -14.34
C LEU A 7 11.52 20.53 -13.35
N LYS A 8 10.97 21.76 -13.32
CA LYS A 8 11.28 22.69 -12.25
C LYS A 8 10.70 22.12 -10.96
N ASN A 9 11.59 21.76 -10.04
CA ASN A 9 11.34 21.48 -8.63
C ASN A 9 10.57 22.64 -7.99
N THR A 10 9.27 22.71 -8.24
CA THR A 10 8.34 23.39 -7.38
C THR A 10 8.21 22.51 -6.15
N ASP A 11 8.28 23.12 -4.97
CA ASP A 11 8.06 22.47 -3.69
C ASP A 11 6.63 21.90 -3.65
N ASN A 12 6.46 20.70 -4.24
CA ASN A 12 5.22 19.94 -4.35
C ASN A 12 4.90 19.21 -3.03
N SER A 13 5.35 19.75 -1.90
CA SER A 13 5.12 19.22 -0.56
C SER A 13 3.70 19.48 -0.05
N LYS A 14 2.94 20.38 -0.68
CA LYS A 14 1.59 20.72 -0.22
C LYS A 14 0.56 19.68 -0.65
N PRO A 15 -0.20 19.09 0.28
CA PRO A 15 -1.24 18.13 -0.05
C PRO A 15 -2.28 18.72 -1.00
N SER A 16 -2.66 17.98 -2.05
CA SER A 16 -3.76 18.44 -2.91
C SER A 16 -5.10 18.34 -2.19
N ARG A 17 -6.06 19.21 -2.54
CA ARG A 17 -7.41 19.19 -1.95
C ARG A 17 -8.10 17.83 -2.15
N LYS A 18 -7.80 17.15 -3.26
CA LYS A 18 -8.33 15.83 -3.59
C LYS A 18 -7.82 14.77 -2.62
N HIS A 19 -6.51 14.76 -2.34
CA HIS A 19 -5.88 13.82 -1.42
C HIS A 19 -6.23 14.11 0.05
N ILE A 20 -6.39 15.38 0.45
CA ILE A 20 -6.94 15.75 1.77
C ILE A 20 -8.35 15.19 1.93
N LEU A 21 -9.22 15.43 0.94
CA LEU A 21 -10.61 14.96 0.98
C LEU A 21 -10.66 13.43 1.03
N PHE A 22 -9.92 12.76 0.15
CA PHE A 22 -9.80 11.30 0.14
C PHE A 22 -9.35 10.77 1.50
N SER A 23 -8.28 11.34 2.08
CA SER A 23 -7.74 10.91 3.35
C SER A 23 -8.75 11.05 4.50
N ASN A 24 -9.43 12.18 4.59
CA ASN A 24 -10.44 12.41 5.63
C ASN A 24 -11.62 11.43 5.50
N THR A 25 -12.12 11.20 4.29
CA THR A 25 -13.21 10.25 4.06
C THR A 25 -12.77 8.79 4.30
N ALA A 26 -11.52 8.44 3.96
CA ALA A 26 -10.97 7.12 4.23
C ALA A 26 -10.82 6.85 5.74
N LEU A 27 -10.36 7.83 6.52
CA LEU A 27 -10.33 7.75 7.98
C LEU A 27 -11.73 7.55 8.57
N GLU A 28 -12.73 8.28 8.07
CA GLU A 28 -14.11 8.17 8.55
C GLU A 28 -14.71 6.78 8.28
N ILE A 29 -14.53 6.24 7.07
CA ILE A 29 -15.19 5.01 6.62
C ILE A 29 -14.38 3.77 6.97
N ILE A 30 -13.15 3.70 6.49
CA ILE A 30 -12.28 2.53 6.66
C ILE A 30 -11.59 2.61 8.02
N GLY A 31 -11.11 3.78 8.43
CA GLY A 31 -10.47 4.00 9.73
C GLY A 31 -11.35 3.55 10.89
N THR A 32 -12.60 4.04 10.95
CA THR A 32 -13.57 3.60 11.97
C THR A 32 -13.78 2.08 11.97
N PHE A 33 -13.76 1.42 10.81
CA PHE A 33 -13.94 -0.02 10.70
C PHE A 33 -12.71 -0.79 11.22
N VAL A 34 -11.50 -0.40 10.83
CA VAL A 34 -10.27 -1.08 11.28
C VAL A 34 -9.98 -0.82 12.76
N GLU A 35 -10.30 0.38 13.25
CA GLU A 35 -10.14 0.75 14.66
C GLU A 35 -11.07 -0.06 15.57
N LYS A 36 -12.31 -0.33 15.12
CA LYS A 36 -13.22 -1.27 15.81
C LYS A 36 -12.67 -2.70 15.90
N ASN A 37 -11.77 -3.09 15.00
CA ASN A 37 -11.08 -4.39 15.02
C ASN A 37 -9.77 -4.36 15.84
N GLY A 38 -9.52 -3.28 16.58
CA GLY A 38 -8.39 -3.13 17.50
C GLY A 38 -7.12 -2.60 16.85
N PHE A 39 -7.18 -2.13 15.60
CA PHE A 39 -6.06 -1.43 14.99
C PHE A 39 -6.00 0.03 15.48
N GLN A 40 -4.80 0.59 15.56
CA GLN A 40 -4.57 1.98 15.96
C GLN A 40 -3.89 2.73 14.82
N LEU A 41 -4.29 3.97 14.58
CA LEU A 41 -3.64 4.81 13.57
C LEU A 41 -2.16 5.00 13.92
N HIS A 42 -1.27 4.54 13.04
CA HIS A 42 0.19 4.63 13.19
C HIS A 42 0.75 5.84 12.46
N SER A 43 0.39 5.99 11.18
CA SER A 43 0.89 7.11 10.38
C SER A 43 -0.10 7.55 9.32
N LYS A 44 0.00 8.83 8.95
CA LYS A 44 -0.77 9.44 7.87
C LYS A 44 0.13 10.43 7.14
N LYS A 45 0.39 10.16 5.87
CA LYS A 45 1.15 11.04 4.98
C LYS A 45 0.26 11.43 3.81
N ILE A 46 0.12 12.72 3.58
CA ILE A 46 -0.64 13.27 2.46
C ILE A 46 0.30 14.21 1.72
N GLU A 47 0.48 13.97 0.43
CA GLU A 47 1.34 14.75 -0.46
C GLU A 47 0.50 15.28 -1.64
N THR A 48 1.15 15.93 -2.61
CA THR A 48 0.43 16.48 -3.77
C THR A 48 -0.37 15.40 -4.51
N TYR A 49 0.25 14.26 -4.80
CA TYR A 49 -0.30 13.18 -5.62
C TYR A 49 -0.49 11.86 -4.89
N PHE A 50 -0.11 11.82 -3.60
CA PHE A 50 -0.05 10.57 -2.85
C PHE A 50 -0.75 10.69 -1.50
N THR A 51 -1.43 9.62 -1.10
CA THR A 51 -1.92 9.44 0.27
C THR A 51 -1.46 8.09 0.78
N ASN A 52 -0.86 8.06 1.96
CA ASN A 52 -0.58 6.85 2.72
C ASN A 52 -1.19 6.95 4.12
N ILE A 53 -1.98 5.97 4.52
CA ILE A 53 -2.56 5.87 5.87
C ILE A 53 -2.28 4.47 6.38
N ILE A 54 -1.68 4.35 7.56
CA ILE A 54 -1.31 3.06 8.15
C ILE A 54 -1.93 2.94 9.53
N TRP A 55 -2.60 1.82 9.77
CA TRP A 55 -3.01 1.38 11.10
C TRP A 55 -2.27 0.12 11.50
N ARG A 56 -1.99 -0.04 12.80
CA ARG A 56 -1.25 -1.20 13.35
C ARG A 56 -2.00 -1.88 14.48
N LYS A 57 -1.80 -3.18 14.59
CA LYS A 57 -2.22 -4.03 15.70
C LYS A 57 -1.15 -5.10 15.88
N GLU A 58 -0.39 -5.02 16.97
CA GLU A 58 0.76 -5.90 17.19
C GLU A 58 1.73 -5.87 15.97
N GLU A 59 2.05 -7.04 15.40
CA GLU A 59 2.86 -7.15 14.18
C GLU A 59 2.07 -6.93 12.89
N GLN A 60 0.75 -6.81 12.95
CA GLN A 60 -0.09 -6.60 11.77
C GLN A 60 -0.24 -5.11 11.46
N TYR A 61 -0.36 -4.80 10.16
CA TYR A 61 -0.73 -3.47 9.71
C TYR A 61 -1.69 -3.52 8.53
N ILE A 62 -2.47 -2.45 8.41
CA ILE A 62 -3.34 -2.17 7.27
C ILE A 62 -2.90 -0.82 6.72
N LYS A 63 -2.65 -0.76 5.42
CA LYS A 63 -2.20 0.43 4.73
C LYS A 63 -3.19 0.78 3.62
N ILE A 64 -3.61 2.04 3.54
CA ILE A 64 -4.22 2.59 2.34
C ILE A 64 -3.15 3.36 1.60
N THR A 65 -2.94 3.02 0.34
CA THR A 65 -2.11 3.81 -0.59
C THR A 65 -3.00 4.35 -1.70
N ALA A 66 -2.79 5.60 -2.10
CA ALA A 66 -3.49 6.21 -3.24
C ALA A 66 -2.52 7.07 -4.04
N SER A 67 -2.57 6.96 -5.37
CA SER A 67 -1.81 7.78 -6.32
C SER A 67 -2.74 8.37 -7.38
N ASP A 68 -2.62 9.67 -7.62
CA ASP A 68 -3.08 10.29 -8.86
C ASP A 68 -1.95 10.98 -9.63
N PHE A 69 -0.73 10.47 -9.45
CA PHE A 69 0.45 10.98 -10.13
C PHE A 69 0.29 10.82 -11.66
N PRO A 70 0.53 11.87 -12.47
CA PRO A 70 0.15 11.86 -13.89
C PRO A 70 0.71 10.71 -14.75
N THR A 71 1.90 10.20 -14.41
CA THR A 71 2.52 9.09 -15.16
C THR A 71 2.05 7.71 -14.71
N ASP A 72 1.32 7.62 -13.60
CA ASP A 72 0.85 6.37 -13.00
C ASP A 72 -0.57 6.01 -13.48
N TYR A 73 -1.00 6.54 -14.62
CA TYR A 73 -2.35 6.31 -15.14
C TYR A 73 -2.57 4.82 -15.47
N PRO A 74 -3.68 4.19 -15.02
CA PRO A 74 -4.82 4.79 -14.32
C PRO A 74 -4.56 5.09 -12.85
N TYR A 75 -5.01 6.27 -12.40
CA TYR A 75 -4.95 6.68 -10.99
C TYR A 75 -5.73 5.71 -10.14
N ASN A 76 -5.16 5.32 -9.00
CA ASN A 76 -5.72 4.26 -8.19
C ASN A 76 -5.52 4.48 -6.69
N TYR A 77 -6.19 3.66 -5.91
CA TYR A 77 -5.87 3.43 -4.52
C TYR A 77 -6.09 1.95 -4.20
N ASP A 78 -5.49 1.45 -3.12
CA ASP A 78 -5.69 0.10 -2.65
C ASP A 78 -5.58 0.00 -1.12
N ILE A 79 -6.09 -1.10 -0.58
CA ILE A 79 -5.92 -1.52 0.80
C ILE A 79 -4.93 -2.68 0.83
N ILE A 80 -3.87 -2.51 1.60
CA ILE A 80 -2.76 -3.46 1.74
C ILE A 80 -2.80 -4.02 3.16
N LEU A 81 -2.74 -5.34 3.27
CA LEU A 81 -2.56 -6.07 4.52
C LEU A 81 -1.08 -6.43 4.63
N GLY A 82 -0.47 -6.29 5.80
CA GLY A 82 0.92 -6.74 5.97
C GLY A 82 1.30 -7.07 7.40
N LYS A 83 2.42 -7.77 7.54
CA LYS A 83 3.02 -8.09 8.85
C LYS A 83 4.46 -7.58 8.92
N GLY A 84 4.93 -7.31 10.14
CA GLY A 84 6.28 -6.88 10.42
C GLY A 84 6.44 -5.35 10.40
N ASN A 85 7.58 -4.89 9.91
CA ASN A 85 7.94 -3.48 9.91
C ASN A 85 7.33 -2.74 8.71
N CYS A 86 6.24 -2.00 8.94
CA CYS A 86 5.61 -1.16 7.92
C CYS A 86 6.40 0.09 7.53
N ASP A 87 7.43 0.46 8.31
CA ASP A 87 8.26 1.64 8.07
C ASP A 87 9.52 1.28 7.24
N ASP A 88 9.89 0.00 7.15
CA ASP A 88 10.93 -0.49 6.23
C ASP A 88 10.30 -0.79 4.86
N PHE A 89 10.70 -0.03 3.85
CA PHE A 89 10.15 -0.16 2.50
C PHE A 89 10.28 -1.59 1.96
N PHE A 90 11.46 -2.20 2.06
CA PHE A 90 11.69 -3.51 1.45
C PHE A 90 10.99 -4.64 2.19
N GLU A 91 10.91 -4.56 3.52
CA GLU A 91 10.15 -5.51 4.32
C GLU A 91 8.65 -5.36 4.04
N SER A 92 8.15 -4.11 4.03
CA SER A 92 6.73 -3.84 3.84
C SER A 92 6.23 -4.28 2.46
N GLU A 93 6.99 -4.05 1.39
CA GLU A 93 6.61 -4.52 0.04
C GLU A 93 6.57 -6.05 -0.04
N TRP A 94 7.44 -6.74 0.70
CA TRP A 94 7.52 -8.20 0.63
C TRP A 94 6.52 -8.92 1.54
N ASP A 95 6.34 -8.41 2.76
CA ASP A 95 5.45 -8.99 3.77
C ASP A 95 4.06 -8.36 3.77
N SER A 96 3.64 -7.86 2.61
CA SER A 96 2.29 -7.38 2.42
C SER A 96 1.66 -7.93 1.15
N ILE A 97 0.34 -7.77 1.08
CA ILE A 97 -0.47 -8.13 -0.06
C ILE A 97 -1.67 -7.19 -0.15
N SER A 98 -2.04 -6.80 -1.36
CA SER A 98 -3.23 -5.97 -1.56
C SER A 98 -4.52 -6.81 -1.46
N ILE A 99 -5.63 -6.18 -1.10
CA ILE A 99 -6.96 -6.80 -1.18
C ILE A 99 -7.26 -7.21 -2.62
N SER A 100 -6.86 -6.41 -3.60
CA SER A 100 -7.01 -6.72 -5.03
C SER A 100 -6.30 -8.01 -5.44
N ASP A 101 -5.11 -8.29 -4.92
CA ASP A 101 -4.39 -9.53 -5.21
C ASP A 101 -5.08 -10.74 -4.57
N ILE A 102 -5.62 -10.59 -3.35
CA ILE A 102 -6.43 -11.64 -2.71
C ILE A 102 -7.71 -11.92 -3.53
N GLN A 103 -8.35 -10.88 -4.04
CA GLN A 103 -9.51 -10.99 -4.93
C GLN A 103 -9.17 -11.70 -6.23
N ARG A 104 -8.03 -11.35 -6.85
CA ARG A 104 -7.55 -12.00 -8.09
C ARG A 104 -7.34 -13.50 -7.92
N MET A 105 -6.90 -13.95 -6.75
CA MET A 105 -6.79 -15.38 -6.47
C MET A 105 -8.14 -16.08 -6.32
N SER A 106 -9.10 -15.41 -5.71
CA SER A 106 -10.45 -15.95 -5.52
C SER A 106 -11.26 -15.95 -6.82
N GLU A 107 -10.98 -14.98 -7.70
CA GLU A 107 -11.72 -14.74 -8.94
C GLU A 107 -10.77 -14.48 -10.13
N PRO A 108 -10.01 -15.49 -10.60
CA PRO A 108 -8.92 -15.31 -11.57
C PRO A 108 -9.37 -14.78 -12.95
N ASN A 109 -10.67 -14.87 -13.25
CA ASN A 109 -11.24 -14.40 -14.52
C ASN A 109 -11.69 -12.93 -14.47
N LYS A 110 -11.50 -12.23 -13.34
CA LYS A 110 -11.82 -10.81 -13.19
C LYS A 110 -10.54 -10.00 -13.03
N ASN A 111 -10.50 -8.84 -13.69
CA ASN A 111 -9.41 -7.89 -13.52
C ASN A 111 -9.60 -7.13 -12.20
N HIS A 112 -8.70 -7.38 -11.25
CA HIS A 112 -8.62 -6.67 -9.98
C HIS A 112 -7.27 -5.92 -9.95
N ASN A 113 -7.29 -4.60 -10.15
CA ASN A 113 -6.11 -3.74 -10.22
C ASN A 113 -6.27 -2.52 -9.29
N GLY A 114 -6.52 -2.77 -8.00
CA GLY A 114 -6.89 -1.71 -7.08
C GLY A 114 -8.27 -1.14 -7.41
N TYR A 115 -8.56 -0.02 -6.77
CA TYR A 115 -9.73 0.81 -7.03
C TYR A 115 -9.30 2.01 -7.86
N ASP A 116 -10.07 2.36 -8.88
CA ASP A 116 -9.89 3.64 -9.56
C ASP A 116 -9.96 4.79 -8.55
N PHE A 117 -9.05 5.74 -8.68
CA PHE A 117 -9.08 6.92 -7.83
C PHE A 117 -10.39 7.68 -8.10
N PRO A 118 -11.28 7.82 -7.10
CA PRO A 118 -12.64 8.22 -7.37
C PRO A 118 -12.76 9.72 -7.61
N LYS A 119 -13.76 10.10 -8.42
CA LYS A 119 -14.23 11.49 -8.48
C LYS A 119 -14.87 11.86 -7.15
N LYS A 120 -14.92 13.17 -6.85
CA LYS A 120 -15.50 13.70 -5.59
C LYS A 120 -16.92 13.16 -5.32
N SER A 121 -17.76 13.05 -6.35
CA SER A 121 -19.14 12.55 -6.24
C SER A 121 -19.24 11.06 -5.91
N GLU A 122 -18.21 10.28 -6.22
CA GLU A 122 -18.17 8.83 -6.10
C GLU A 122 -17.32 8.36 -4.92
N LEU A 123 -16.52 9.25 -4.33
CA LEU A 123 -15.55 8.97 -3.28
C LEU A 123 -16.13 8.11 -2.15
N LYS A 124 -17.26 8.52 -1.58
CA LYS A 124 -17.90 7.79 -0.48
C LYS A 124 -18.31 6.38 -0.91
N LYS A 125 -18.96 6.24 -2.07
CA LYS A 125 -19.38 4.94 -2.61
C LYS A 125 -18.18 4.02 -2.88
N SER A 126 -17.10 4.57 -3.41
CA SER A 126 -15.86 3.82 -3.68
C SER A 126 -15.24 3.30 -2.38
N LEU A 127 -15.08 4.16 -1.37
CA LEU A 127 -14.52 3.76 -0.07
C LEU A 127 -15.42 2.79 0.71
N GLU A 128 -16.75 2.91 0.59
CA GLU A 128 -17.68 1.93 1.16
C GLU A 128 -17.53 0.55 0.50
N LYS A 129 -17.31 0.51 -0.82
CA LYS A 129 -16.97 -0.75 -1.50
C LYS A 129 -15.66 -1.31 -1.00
N ALA A 130 -14.60 -0.48 -0.91
CA ALA A 130 -13.31 -0.93 -0.41
C ALA A 130 -13.37 -1.45 1.03
N LYS A 131 -14.19 -0.83 1.90
CA LYS A 131 -14.49 -1.34 3.24
C LYS A 131 -15.20 -2.69 3.19
N SER A 132 -16.18 -2.87 2.30
CA SER A 132 -16.88 -4.14 2.12
C SER A 132 -15.92 -5.25 1.68
N ASP A 133 -15.07 -4.95 0.69
CA ASP A 133 -14.06 -5.89 0.20
C ASP A 133 -13.04 -6.25 1.30
N LEU A 134 -12.57 -5.27 2.09
CA LEU A 134 -11.73 -5.54 3.26
C LEU A 134 -12.44 -6.43 4.29
N SER A 135 -13.74 -6.21 4.52
CA SER A 135 -14.55 -7.04 5.41
C SER A 135 -14.82 -8.45 4.86
N GLU A 136 -14.70 -8.67 3.56
CA GLU A 136 -14.90 -9.99 2.94
C GLU A 136 -13.58 -10.75 2.84
N PHE A 137 -12.58 -10.14 2.20
CA PHE A 137 -11.30 -10.77 1.88
C PHE A 137 -10.24 -10.60 2.97
N GLY A 138 -10.38 -9.58 3.83
CA GLY A 138 -9.47 -9.31 4.95
C GLY A 138 -9.98 -9.78 6.32
N ASN A 139 -11.20 -10.31 6.41
CA ASN A 139 -11.84 -10.64 7.70
C ASN A 139 -10.99 -11.57 8.58
N GLY A 140 -10.42 -12.61 7.98
CA GLY A 140 -9.53 -13.53 8.69
C GLY A 140 -8.34 -12.78 9.30
N PHE A 141 -7.69 -11.94 8.51
CA PHE A 141 -6.55 -11.15 8.94
C PHE A 141 -6.90 -10.21 10.11
N LEU A 142 -8.04 -9.51 10.04
CA LEU A 142 -8.54 -8.62 11.10
C LEU A 142 -8.77 -9.34 12.44
N ASN A 143 -9.24 -10.59 12.37
CA ASN A 143 -9.60 -11.42 13.52
C ASN A 143 -8.48 -12.38 13.97
N GLY A 144 -7.26 -12.25 13.46
CA GLY A 144 -6.12 -13.08 13.87
C GLY A 144 -6.03 -14.46 13.21
N ASN A 145 -6.81 -14.72 12.15
CA ASN A 145 -6.66 -15.87 11.26
C ASN A 145 -6.10 -15.43 9.87
N PRO A 146 -4.78 -15.24 9.74
CA PRO A 146 -4.15 -14.71 8.52
C PRO A 146 -3.91 -15.77 7.43
N GLU A 147 -4.58 -16.92 7.43
CA GLU A 147 -4.32 -18.01 6.47
C GLU A 147 -4.42 -17.54 5.01
N LEU A 148 -5.52 -16.85 4.66
CA LEU A 148 -5.72 -16.31 3.31
C LEU A 148 -4.66 -15.26 2.94
N PHE A 149 -4.28 -14.42 3.91
CA PHE A 149 -3.20 -13.44 3.74
C PHE A 149 -1.88 -14.14 3.38
N TYR A 150 -1.48 -15.16 4.15
CA TYR A 150 -0.21 -15.86 3.90
C TYR A 150 -0.22 -16.59 2.56
N LYS A 151 -1.32 -17.28 2.25
CA LYS A 151 -1.48 -17.95 0.95
C LYS A 151 -1.33 -16.97 -0.20
N ALA A 152 -1.96 -15.79 -0.08
CA ALA A 152 -1.89 -14.78 -1.12
C ALA A 152 -0.53 -14.12 -1.26
N ARG A 153 0.09 -13.75 -0.14
CA ARG A 153 1.44 -13.20 -0.13
C ARG A 153 2.45 -14.16 -0.77
N ILE A 154 2.39 -15.45 -0.45
CA ILE A 154 3.31 -16.46 -0.99
C ILE A 154 3.10 -16.64 -2.50
N LEU A 155 1.86 -16.65 -2.98
CA LEU A 155 1.59 -16.82 -4.40
C LEU A 155 2.03 -15.59 -5.23
N THR A 156 1.89 -14.39 -4.69
CA THR A 156 2.22 -13.15 -5.41
C THR A 156 3.70 -12.78 -5.29
N ASN A 157 4.25 -12.85 -4.08
CA ASN A 157 5.64 -12.41 -3.83
C ASN A 157 6.61 -13.59 -3.88
N GLY A 158 6.17 -14.80 -3.54
CA GLY A 158 7.02 -15.98 -3.43
C GLY A 158 7.27 -16.39 -1.98
N GLU A 159 7.77 -17.61 -1.80
CA GLU A 159 8.02 -18.20 -0.48
C GLU A 159 9.17 -17.50 0.25
N ASN A 160 10.27 -17.27 -0.47
CA ASN A 160 11.53 -16.79 0.10
C ASN A 160 11.74 -15.31 -0.19
N LYS A 161 11.97 -14.51 0.86
CA LYS A 161 12.35 -13.11 0.70
C LYS A 161 13.63 -12.98 -0.13
N PRO A 162 13.75 -11.98 -1.01
CA PRO A 162 15.00 -11.74 -1.69
C PRO A 162 16.10 -11.40 -0.68
N GLU A 163 17.28 -11.99 -0.86
CA GLU A 163 18.41 -11.72 0.03
C GLU A 163 19.17 -10.43 -0.35
N LYS A 164 19.12 -10.11 -1.64
CA LYS A 164 19.94 -9.08 -2.28
C LYS A 164 19.18 -8.40 -3.41
N ILE A 165 19.51 -7.14 -3.65
CA ILE A 165 19.13 -6.39 -4.85
C ILE A 165 20.33 -6.21 -5.77
N ILE A 166 20.06 -6.24 -7.06
CA ILE A 166 21.05 -5.98 -8.11
C ILE A 166 20.70 -4.63 -8.72
N LYS A 167 21.60 -3.66 -8.62
CA LYS A 167 21.43 -2.33 -9.22
C LYS A 167 22.63 -1.95 -10.07
N LYS A 168 22.47 -0.96 -10.94
CA LYS A 168 23.60 -0.36 -11.66
C LYS A 168 23.98 0.95 -10.99
N ASP A 169 25.27 1.21 -10.83
CA ASP A 169 25.75 2.52 -10.40
C ASP A 169 25.64 3.55 -11.53
N GLU A 170 26.00 4.80 -11.23
CA GLU A 170 26.02 5.92 -12.17
C GLU A 170 26.92 5.67 -13.40
N ASN A 171 27.88 4.74 -13.30
CA ASN A 171 28.78 4.34 -14.37
C ASN A 171 28.34 3.05 -15.08
N GLY A 172 27.14 2.52 -14.75
CA GLY A 172 26.58 1.30 -15.33
C GLY A 172 27.14 -0.02 -14.77
N LYS A 173 28.01 0.03 -13.76
CA LYS A 173 28.56 -1.16 -13.11
C LYS A 173 27.50 -1.81 -12.22
N VAL A 174 27.42 -3.13 -12.29
CA VAL A 174 26.50 -3.92 -11.46
C VAL A 174 27.00 -3.93 -10.01
N ILE A 175 26.16 -3.46 -9.10
CA ILE A 175 26.32 -3.53 -7.64
C ILE A 175 25.29 -4.53 -7.10
N VAL A 176 25.73 -5.38 -6.19
CA VAL A 176 24.88 -6.27 -5.40
C VAL A 176 24.84 -5.75 -3.97
N GLU A 177 23.66 -5.43 -3.46
CA GLU A 177 23.47 -4.97 -2.08
C GLU A 177 22.57 -5.95 -1.32
N LEU A 178 22.94 -6.27 -0.09
CA LEU A 178 22.08 -7.04 0.80
C LEU A 178 20.90 -6.18 1.25
N LEU A 179 19.70 -6.76 1.26
CA LEU A 179 18.53 -6.04 1.73
C LEU A 179 18.61 -5.78 3.26
N PRO A 180 18.14 -4.62 3.75
CA PRO A 180 18.34 -4.18 5.14
C PRO A 180 17.89 -5.20 6.19
N TYR A 181 16.76 -5.88 5.96
CA TYR A 181 16.23 -6.91 6.86
C TYR A 181 17.07 -8.20 6.92
N ASN A 182 18.05 -8.39 6.02
CA ASN A 182 19.00 -9.50 6.08
C ASN A 182 20.28 -9.16 6.85
N VAL A 183 20.55 -7.87 7.08
CA VAL A 183 21.75 -7.40 7.81
C VAL A 183 21.60 -7.66 9.32
N ILE A 184 20.37 -7.73 9.83
CA ILE A 184 20.08 -7.90 11.28
C ILE A 184 20.35 -9.34 11.78
N LYS A 185 20.68 -10.31 10.92
CA LYS A 185 20.99 -11.70 11.34
C LYS A 185 22.43 -11.94 11.86
N LYS A 186 23.25 -10.90 12.06
CA LYS A 186 24.59 -11.06 12.65
C LYS A 186 24.75 -10.27 13.95
N SER A 187 24.29 -10.88 15.04
CA SER A 187 24.84 -10.65 16.37
C SER A 187 24.47 -11.83 17.27
N ASN A 188 25.31 -12.87 17.22
CA ASN A 188 25.55 -13.79 18.34
C ASN A 188 26.78 -13.29 19.09
#